data_AF-A0A2H9N9R0-F1
#
_entry.id   AF-A0A2H9N9R0-F1
#
_cell.length_a   1.000
_cell.length_b   1.000
_cell.length_c   1.000
_cell.angle_alpha   90.00
_cell.angle_beta   90.00
_cell.angle_gamma   90.00
#
_symmetry.space_group_name_H-M   'P 1'
#
loop_
_entity.id
_entity.type
_entity.pdbx_description
1 polymer ?
#
loop_
_entity_poly.entity_id
_entity_poly.type
_entity_poly.pdbx_seq_one_letter_code
_entity_poly.pdbx_strand_id
1 'polypeptide(L)'
;KVEFKPKTDVKGLIVKNGTVEGVETVNGEKFFGKYVIVAPSRSGAEWLQSEAQALGLKTLNNPIDVGLRVEVLASVMEDLTSVLYEPKLIYYSKSFDDQLRTFCVAPYGEVITESYNGVLTVNGESYAERKTENTNFAILVSTAFTEPFKEPIAYGKYLARLSNLLSGGVMIQRLGDLESGRRSTHERIARSVVSPTLKNATPGDLSFVLPYRYLADIREMLHALDKIAPGIHSRDTLLYGIEVKFYSSRLQLSNCLETKIHNLFTNGDGGGVTRGLVQASASGVIVAREIIKREKPKA
;
A
#
# COMPACT_ATOMS: atom_id res chain seq x y z
N LYS A 1 15.50 31.97 1.75
CA LYS A 1 14.22 32.21 2.49
C LYS A 1 13.22 31.16 2.01
N VAL A 2 12.51 30.48 2.92
CA VAL A 2 11.43 29.54 2.56
C VAL A 2 10.11 30.22 2.89
N GLU A 3 9.17 30.20 1.96
CA GLU A 3 7.81 30.68 2.18
C GLU A 3 6.86 29.47 2.21
N PHE A 4 6.00 29.42 3.22
CA PHE A 4 5.01 28.36 3.40
C PHE A 4 3.61 28.97 3.38
N LYS A 5 2.79 28.55 2.42
CA LYS A 5 1.41 29.04 2.22
C LYS A 5 0.41 27.90 2.46
N PRO A 6 -0.06 27.67 3.70
CA PRO A 6 -1.11 26.68 3.94
C PRO A 6 -2.44 27.13 3.32
N LYS A 7 -3.38 26.19 3.14
CA LYS A 7 -4.73 26.46 2.58
C LYS A 7 -4.70 27.13 1.20
N THR A 8 -3.69 26.80 0.39
CA THR A 8 -3.50 27.35 -0.95
C THR A 8 -3.48 26.19 -1.93
N ASP A 9 -4.65 25.81 -2.42
CA ASP A 9 -4.77 24.64 -3.29
C ASP A 9 -4.35 24.99 -4.72
N VAL A 10 -3.48 24.16 -5.28
CA VAL A 10 -3.03 24.27 -6.67
C VAL A 10 -4.08 23.65 -7.58
N LYS A 11 -4.50 24.42 -8.59
CA LYS A 11 -5.45 23.99 -9.62
C LYS A 11 -4.72 23.27 -10.77
N GLY A 12 -3.60 23.80 -11.22
CA GLY A 12 -2.87 23.23 -12.35
C GLY A 12 -1.47 23.78 -12.57
N LEU A 13 -0.77 23.15 -13.50
CA LEU A 13 0.61 23.45 -13.88
C LEU A 13 0.65 24.43 -15.07
N ILE A 14 1.56 25.39 -15.03
CA ILE A 14 1.80 26.33 -16.14
C ILE A 14 3.00 25.81 -16.92
N VAL A 15 2.76 25.33 -18.15
CA VAL A 15 3.78 24.72 -19.01
C VAL A 15 3.80 25.41 -20.37
N LYS A 16 4.99 25.79 -20.83
CA LYS A 16 5.21 26.44 -22.13
C LYS A 16 6.40 25.81 -22.84
N ASN A 17 6.24 25.48 -24.12
CA ASN A 17 7.30 24.91 -24.96
C ASN A 17 8.02 23.71 -24.30
N GLY A 18 7.26 22.84 -23.62
CA GLY A 18 7.81 21.65 -22.95
C GLY A 18 8.60 21.92 -21.67
N THR A 19 8.54 23.13 -21.12
CA THR A 19 9.19 23.53 -19.86
C THR A 19 8.14 24.07 -18.89
N VAL A 20 8.25 23.71 -17.61
CA VAL A 20 7.36 24.28 -16.58
C VAL A 20 7.79 25.70 -16.23
N GLU A 21 6.81 26.60 -16.07
CA GLU A 21 7.03 28.00 -15.69
C GLU A 21 6.43 28.33 -14.31
N GLY A 22 5.55 27.48 -13.78
CA GLY A 22 4.90 27.75 -12.49
C GLY A 22 3.65 26.92 -12.23
N VAL A 23 2.84 27.40 -11.29
CA VAL A 23 1.55 26.81 -10.90
C VAL A 23 0.46 27.89 -10.80
N GLU A 24 -0.79 27.50 -11.03
CA GLU A 24 -1.99 28.32 -10.81
C GLU A 24 -2.80 27.74 -9.66
N THR A 25 -3.28 28.58 -8.74
CA THR A 25 -4.16 28.17 -7.63
C THR A 25 -5.63 28.12 -8.04
N VAL A 26 -6.45 27.47 -7.21
CA VAL A 26 -7.91 27.46 -7.38
C VAL A 26 -8.53 28.87 -7.37
N ASN A 27 -7.88 29.83 -6.71
CA ASN A 27 -8.30 31.23 -6.64
C ASN A 27 -7.77 32.08 -7.80
N GLY A 28 -7.04 31.49 -8.75
CA GLY A 28 -6.47 32.17 -9.92
C GLY A 28 -5.14 32.89 -9.66
N GLU A 29 -4.56 32.79 -8.46
CA GLU A 29 -3.21 33.30 -8.19
C GLU A 29 -2.16 32.45 -8.93
N LYS A 30 -1.15 33.10 -9.52
CA LYS A 30 -0.09 32.42 -10.28
C LYS A 30 1.24 32.58 -9.58
N PHE A 31 1.92 31.46 -9.38
CA PHE A 31 3.27 31.42 -8.83
C PHE A 31 4.24 30.93 -9.90
N PHE A 32 5.15 31.80 -10.31
CA PHE A 32 6.17 31.47 -11.31
C PHE A 32 7.46 30.97 -10.64
N GLY A 33 8.09 29.98 -11.25
CA GLY A 33 9.33 29.39 -10.77
C GLY A 33 10.04 28.60 -11.85
N LYS A 34 11.38 28.65 -11.85
CA LYS A 34 12.22 27.90 -12.80
C LYS A 34 12.06 26.38 -12.68
N TYR A 35 11.74 25.90 -11.47
CA TYR A 35 11.54 24.49 -11.15
C TYR A 35 10.24 24.32 -10.37
N VAL A 36 9.50 23.26 -10.68
CA VAL A 36 8.29 22.87 -9.94
C VAL A 36 8.44 21.43 -9.48
N ILE A 37 8.22 21.21 -8.18
CA ILE A 37 8.23 19.88 -7.57
C ILE A 37 6.80 19.55 -7.14
N VAL A 38 6.21 18.52 -7.73
CA VAL A 38 4.84 18.10 -7.48
C VAL A 38 4.83 16.90 -6.54
N ALA A 39 4.44 17.13 -5.28
CA ALA A 39 4.48 16.16 -4.18
C ALA A 39 3.13 15.99 -3.44
N PRO A 40 2.02 15.70 -4.12
CA PRO A 40 0.67 15.85 -3.55
C PRO A 40 0.24 14.70 -2.63
N SER A 41 1.15 13.75 -2.34
CA SER A 41 0.85 12.51 -1.62
C SER A 41 -0.29 11.70 -2.29
N ARG A 42 -0.80 10.66 -1.61
CA ARG A 42 -1.86 9.79 -2.13
C ARG A 42 -3.18 10.55 -2.37
N SER A 43 -3.49 11.53 -1.53
CA SER A 43 -4.73 12.30 -1.61
C SER A 43 -4.84 13.16 -2.87
N GLY A 44 -3.72 13.66 -3.41
CA GLY A 44 -3.72 14.40 -4.68
C GLY A 44 -3.14 13.60 -5.85
N ALA A 45 -3.06 12.27 -5.75
CA ALA A 45 -2.61 11.41 -6.85
C ALA A 45 -3.55 11.46 -8.06
N GLU A 46 -4.87 11.54 -7.83
CA GLU A 46 -5.88 11.66 -8.91
C GLU A 46 -5.74 13.00 -9.66
N TRP A 47 -5.48 14.09 -8.93
CA TRP A 47 -5.17 15.39 -9.53
C TRP A 47 -3.90 15.33 -10.37
N LEU A 48 -2.81 14.76 -9.84
CA LEU A 48 -1.56 14.60 -10.58
C LEU A 48 -1.73 13.72 -11.83
N GLN A 49 -2.55 12.67 -11.76
CA GLN A 49 -2.88 11.84 -12.92
C GLN A 49 -3.62 12.63 -13.99
N SER A 50 -4.57 13.49 -13.59
CA SER A 50 -5.32 14.36 -14.50
C SER A 50 -4.40 15.39 -15.18
N GLU A 51 -3.52 16.03 -14.41
CA GLU A 51 -2.51 16.96 -14.97
C GLU A 51 -1.55 16.24 -15.91
N ALA A 52 -1.08 15.05 -15.53
CA ALA A 52 -0.21 14.25 -16.38
C ALA A 52 -0.87 13.89 -17.71
N GLN A 53 -2.14 13.50 -17.69
CA GLN A 53 -2.90 13.20 -18.89
C GLN A 53 -3.08 14.44 -19.78
N ALA A 54 -3.45 15.58 -19.19
CA ALA A 54 -3.60 16.84 -19.92
C ALA A 54 -2.28 17.31 -20.57
N LEU A 55 -1.16 17.00 -19.92
CA LEU A 55 0.19 17.32 -20.37
C LEU A 55 0.81 16.25 -21.28
N GLY A 56 0.09 15.17 -21.61
CA GLY A 56 0.58 14.08 -22.45
C GLY A 56 1.72 13.26 -21.81
N LEU A 57 1.87 13.31 -20.48
CA LEU A 57 2.83 12.49 -19.75
C LEU A 57 2.37 11.04 -19.70
N LYS A 58 3.27 10.13 -20.03
CA LYS A 58 3.00 8.69 -19.92
C LYS A 58 3.01 8.25 -18.46
N THR A 59 1.98 7.52 -18.09
CA THR A 59 1.90 6.80 -16.82
C THR A 59 2.16 5.31 -17.05
N LEU A 60 2.75 4.68 -16.05
CA LEU A 60 2.92 3.24 -15.96
C LEU A 60 1.83 2.69 -15.03
N ASN A 61 1.20 1.58 -15.43
CA ASN A 61 0.34 0.83 -14.54
C ASN A 61 1.20 0.26 -13.42
N ASN A 62 1.03 0.80 -12.22
CA ASN A 62 1.64 0.20 -11.05
C ASN A 62 0.97 -1.16 -10.79
N PRO A 63 1.76 -2.16 -10.37
CA PRO A 63 1.19 -3.37 -9.78
C PRO A 63 0.24 -3.00 -8.65
N ILE A 64 -0.83 -3.76 -8.48
CA ILE A 64 -1.65 -3.68 -7.27
C ILE A 64 -1.22 -4.78 -6.31
N ASP A 65 -1.18 -4.42 -5.02
CA ASP A 65 -0.90 -5.36 -3.96
C ASP A 65 -2.22 -5.74 -3.30
N VAL A 66 -2.56 -7.03 -3.38
CA VAL A 66 -3.77 -7.63 -2.80
C VAL A 66 -3.37 -8.78 -1.90
N GLY A 67 -4.02 -8.90 -0.75
CA GLY A 67 -3.87 -10.08 0.08
C GLY A 67 -4.70 -10.02 1.35
N LEU A 68 -4.10 -10.47 2.45
CA LEU A 68 -4.78 -10.67 3.72
C LEU A 68 -3.96 -10.09 4.86
N ARG A 69 -4.64 -9.60 5.89
CA ARG A 69 -4.00 -9.37 7.18
C ARG A 69 -3.91 -10.71 7.92
N VAL A 70 -2.76 -10.98 8.50
CA VAL A 70 -2.46 -12.14 9.32
C VAL A 70 -2.32 -11.67 10.75
N GLU A 71 -2.93 -12.39 11.69
CA GLU A 71 -2.77 -12.14 13.13
C GLU A 71 -2.42 -13.44 13.86
N VAL A 72 -1.40 -13.34 14.70
CA VAL A 72 -0.84 -14.43 15.51
C VAL A 72 -0.55 -13.91 16.92
N LEU A 73 -0.30 -14.80 17.87
CA LEU A 73 0.24 -14.39 19.18
C LEU A 73 1.58 -13.65 18.97
N ALA A 74 1.81 -12.60 19.76
CA ALA A 74 3.01 -11.79 19.61
C ALA A 74 4.30 -12.59 19.82
N SER A 75 4.28 -13.57 20.74
CA SER A 75 5.39 -14.48 21.01
C SER A 75 5.88 -15.27 19.79
N VAL A 76 5.01 -15.52 18.80
CA VAL A 76 5.39 -16.21 17.54
C VAL A 76 6.34 -15.36 16.70
N MET A 77 6.19 -14.03 16.76
CA MET A 77 6.97 -13.07 15.97
C MET A 77 8.05 -12.35 16.78
N GLU A 78 8.12 -12.58 18.08
CA GLU A 78 8.94 -11.81 19.02
C GLU A 78 10.44 -11.88 18.69
N ASP A 79 10.94 -13.06 18.33
CA ASP A 79 12.34 -13.27 17.92
C ASP A 79 12.75 -12.41 16.73
N LEU A 80 11.83 -12.16 15.78
CA LEU A 80 12.09 -11.30 14.63
C LEU A 80 11.90 -9.82 14.99
N THR A 81 10.79 -9.49 15.63
CA THR A 81 10.35 -8.11 15.89
C THR A 81 11.17 -7.40 16.95
N SER A 82 11.79 -8.13 17.88
CA SER A 82 12.72 -7.58 18.88
C SER A 82 14.04 -7.09 18.26
N VAL A 83 14.47 -7.72 17.16
CA VAL A 83 15.69 -7.35 16.42
C VAL A 83 15.39 -6.30 15.34
N LEU A 84 14.31 -6.52 14.60
CA LEU A 84 13.85 -5.64 13.53
C LEU A 84 12.36 -5.40 13.70
N TYR A 85 11.98 -4.23 14.24
CA TYR A 85 10.59 -3.89 14.57
C TYR A 85 9.59 -4.24 13.45
N GLU A 86 9.96 -3.99 12.19
CA GLU A 86 9.13 -4.32 11.03
C GLU A 86 9.89 -5.19 10.01
N PRO A 87 9.88 -6.53 10.18
CA PRO A 87 10.55 -7.43 9.23
C PRO A 87 9.94 -7.31 7.82
N LYS A 88 10.77 -6.92 6.85
CA LYS A 88 10.39 -6.82 5.42
C LYS A 88 10.87 -8.08 4.71
N LEU A 89 9.98 -9.03 4.55
CA LEU A 89 10.28 -10.33 3.96
C LEU A 89 9.64 -10.40 2.58
N ILE A 90 10.38 -10.91 1.60
CA ILE A 90 9.93 -11.15 0.24
C ILE A 90 9.96 -12.65 0.00
N TYR A 91 8.92 -13.17 -0.62
CA TYR A 91 8.82 -14.56 -1.05
C TYR A 91 8.40 -14.61 -2.52
N TYR A 92 8.92 -15.57 -3.27
CA TYR A 92 8.48 -15.85 -4.62
C TYR A 92 7.75 -17.19 -4.59
N SER A 93 6.47 -17.17 -4.99
CA SER A 93 5.61 -18.35 -5.04
C SER A 93 6.20 -19.41 -5.96
N LYS A 94 6.24 -20.66 -5.50
CA LYS A 94 6.68 -21.80 -6.30
C LYS A 94 5.64 -22.20 -7.33
N SER A 95 4.35 -22.04 -7.00
CA SER A 95 3.27 -22.41 -7.90
C SER A 95 3.12 -21.45 -9.08
N PHE A 96 3.36 -20.15 -8.87
CA PHE A 96 2.98 -19.12 -9.84
C PHE A 96 4.04 -18.06 -10.14
N ASP A 97 5.22 -18.13 -9.49
CA ASP A 97 6.30 -17.14 -9.60
C ASP A 97 5.88 -15.71 -9.22
N ASP A 98 4.80 -15.58 -8.45
CA ASP A 98 4.35 -14.28 -7.95
C ASP A 98 5.20 -13.81 -6.78
N GLN A 99 5.48 -12.51 -6.77
CA GLN A 99 6.15 -11.87 -5.66
C GLN A 99 5.15 -11.56 -4.54
N LEU A 100 5.45 -12.08 -3.35
CA LEU A 100 4.78 -11.77 -2.10
C LEU A 100 5.69 -10.99 -1.18
N ARG A 101 5.09 -10.22 -0.27
CA ARG A 101 5.82 -9.53 0.79
C ARG A 101 5.02 -9.35 2.06
N THR A 102 5.72 -9.32 3.20
CA THR A 102 5.15 -8.76 4.43
C THR A 102 5.00 -7.25 4.29
N PHE A 103 3.98 -6.70 4.94
CA PHE A 103 3.76 -5.26 4.96
C PHE A 103 3.09 -4.81 6.25
N CYS A 104 3.52 -3.64 6.73
CA CYS A 104 2.96 -2.98 7.89
C CYS A 104 2.91 -3.93 9.09
N VAL A 105 4.05 -4.55 9.43
CA VAL A 105 4.11 -5.41 10.62
C VAL A 105 3.86 -4.53 11.85
N ALA A 106 2.89 -4.93 12.66
CA ALA A 106 2.44 -4.24 13.86
C ALA A 106 2.64 -5.16 15.08
N PRO A 107 3.86 -5.19 15.66
CA PRO A 107 4.14 -5.94 16.88
C PRO A 107 3.27 -5.45 18.03
N TYR A 108 2.69 -6.38 18.81
CA TYR A 108 1.78 -6.08 19.93
C TYR A 108 0.63 -5.12 19.54
N GLY A 109 0.26 -5.12 18.27
CA GLY A 109 -0.69 -4.18 17.68
C GLY A 109 -2.07 -4.77 17.49
N GLU A 110 -2.93 -4.05 16.78
CA GLU A 110 -4.28 -4.48 16.44
C GLU A 110 -4.55 -4.40 14.95
N VAL A 111 -5.44 -5.27 14.49
CA VAL A 111 -6.03 -5.19 13.16
C VAL A 111 -7.09 -4.09 13.19
N ILE A 112 -7.03 -3.18 12.22
CA ILE A 112 -7.96 -2.07 12.08
C ILE A 112 -8.64 -2.11 10.72
N THR A 113 -9.75 -1.38 10.59
CA THR A 113 -10.41 -1.16 9.31
C THR A 113 -9.88 0.10 8.64
N GLU A 114 -9.70 0.07 7.32
CA GLU A 114 -9.33 1.22 6.49
C GLU A 114 -10.42 1.44 5.44
N SER A 115 -10.97 2.66 5.36
CA SER A 115 -11.98 3.03 4.35
C SER A 115 -11.31 3.71 3.17
N TYR A 116 -11.60 3.25 1.95
CA TYR A 116 -11.09 3.85 0.73
C TYR A 116 -12.21 3.99 -0.29
N ASN A 117 -12.62 5.22 -0.61
CA ASN A 117 -13.60 5.51 -1.66
C ASN A 117 -14.88 4.63 -1.59
N GLY A 118 -15.42 4.43 -0.38
CA GLY A 118 -16.66 3.69 -0.15
C GLY A 118 -16.53 2.17 -0.03
N VAL A 119 -15.31 1.61 -0.04
CA VAL A 119 -15.05 0.21 0.33
C VAL A 119 -14.27 0.12 1.64
N LEU A 120 -14.53 -0.93 2.42
CA LEU A 120 -13.83 -1.22 3.67
C LEU A 120 -12.77 -2.29 3.40
N THR A 121 -11.55 -1.99 3.81
CA THR A 121 -10.37 -2.88 3.76
C THR A 121 -9.82 -3.07 5.16
N VAL A 122 -8.83 -3.95 5.29
CA VAL A 122 -8.07 -4.11 6.53
C VAL A 122 -6.72 -3.43 6.48
N ASN A 123 -6.23 -3.09 7.66
CA ASN A 123 -4.88 -2.63 7.92
C ASN A 123 -4.52 -3.02 9.38
N GLY A 124 -3.43 -2.48 9.92
CA GLY A 124 -3.11 -2.65 11.33
C GLY A 124 -2.21 -1.54 11.84
N GLU A 125 -2.19 -1.42 13.15
CA GLU A 125 -1.53 -0.32 13.85
C GLU A 125 -1.00 -0.84 15.21
N SER A 126 0.07 -0.22 15.69
CA SER A 126 0.57 -0.41 17.06
C SER A 126 0.55 0.93 17.78
N TYR A 127 0.14 0.94 19.04
CA TYR A 127 0.15 2.12 19.89
C TYR A 127 1.43 2.12 20.74
N ALA A 128 1.96 3.31 21.02
CA ALA A 128 3.14 3.44 21.89
C ALA A 128 2.85 2.92 23.32
N GLU A 129 1.67 3.23 23.85
CA GLU A 129 1.30 2.98 25.25
C GLU A 129 0.36 1.79 25.45
N ARG A 130 -0.18 1.21 24.37
CA ARG A 130 -1.12 0.08 24.43
C ARG A 130 -0.59 -1.09 23.63
N LYS A 131 -0.41 -2.22 24.30
CA LYS A 131 0.01 -3.48 23.70
C LYS A 131 -1.13 -4.49 23.77
N THR A 132 -1.30 -5.24 22.69
CA THR A 132 -2.14 -6.44 22.65
C THR A 132 -1.26 -7.68 22.83
N GLU A 133 -1.85 -8.85 23.02
CA GLU A 133 -1.14 -10.13 23.04
C GLU A 133 -0.77 -10.64 21.63
N ASN A 134 -1.08 -9.86 20.58
CA ASN A 134 -0.99 -10.30 19.19
C ASN A 134 -0.01 -9.45 18.38
N THR A 135 0.61 -10.07 17.39
CA THR A 135 1.27 -9.36 16.29
C THR A 135 0.47 -9.58 15.03
N ASN A 136 0.30 -8.53 14.23
CA ASN A 136 -0.37 -8.64 12.94
C ASN A 136 0.44 -7.99 11.83
N PHE A 137 0.27 -8.48 10.60
CA PHE A 137 0.94 -7.98 9.42
C PHE A 137 0.14 -8.34 8.17
N ALA A 138 0.31 -7.61 7.07
CA ALA A 138 -0.26 -8.02 5.80
C ALA A 138 0.71 -8.94 5.05
N ILE A 139 0.17 -9.96 4.39
CA ILE A 139 0.83 -10.65 3.27
C ILE A 139 0.17 -10.13 2.00
N LEU A 140 0.97 -9.52 1.13
CA LEU A 140 0.52 -8.91 -0.11
C LEU A 140 1.17 -9.59 -1.29
N VAL A 141 0.35 -9.98 -2.28
CA VAL A 141 0.80 -10.47 -3.59
C VAL A 141 0.80 -9.28 -4.54
N SER A 142 1.95 -9.02 -5.18
CA SER A 142 2.10 -7.94 -6.16
C SER A 142 1.68 -8.42 -7.55
N THR A 143 0.57 -7.90 -8.07
CA THR A 143 0.04 -8.29 -9.38
C THR A 143 0.19 -7.15 -10.37
N ALA A 144 1.02 -7.37 -11.38
CA ALA A 144 1.15 -6.48 -12.53
C ALA A 144 0.19 -6.92 -13.63
N PHE A 145 -0.76 -6.04 -13.98
CA PHE A 145 -1.59 -6.24 -15.15
C PHE A 145 -0.96 -5.57 -16.37
N THR A 146 -1.07 -6.22 -17.52
CA THR A 146 -0.49 -5.73 -18.78
C THR A 146 -1.59 -5.15 -19.69
N GLU A 147 -1.82 -5.72 -20.85
CA GLU A 147 -2.86 -5.32 -21.79
C GLU A 147 -3.86 -6.46 -21.94
N PRO A 148 -5.16 -6.20 -22.17
CA PRO A 148 -5.79 -4.89 -22.38
C PRO A 148 -6.22 -4.17 -21.07
N PHE A 149 -6.00 -4.79 -19.91
CA PHE A 149 -6.54 -4.30 -18.64
C PHE A 149 -5.69 -3.19 -18.02
N LYS A 150 -6.29 -2.01 -17.76
CA LYS A 150 -5.59 -0.82 -17.28
C LYS A 150 -6.11 -0.24 -15.97
N GLU A 151 -6.93 -0.99 -15.23
CA GLU A 151 -7.61 -0.48 -14.04
C GLU A 151 -7.32 -1.30 -12.77
N PRO A 152 -6.04 -1.52 -12.39
CA PRO A 152 -5.68 -2.33 -11.22
C PRO A 152 -6.35 -1.85 -9.93
N ILE A 153 -6.50 -0.53 -9.74
CA ILE A 153 -7.23 0.04 -8.60
C ILE A 153 -8.68 -0.43 -8.56
N ALA A 154 -9.36 -0.46 -9.72
CA ALA A 154 -10.73 -0.94 -9.82
C ALA A 154 -10.81 -2.42 -9.44
N TYR A 155 -9.88 -3.25 -9.93
CA TYR A 155 -9.78 -4.67 -9.55
C TYR A 155 -9.74 -4.85 -8.03
N GLY A 156 -8.85 -4.14 -7.33
CA GLY A 156 -8.77 -4.20 -5.87
C GLY A 156 -10.05 -3.72 -5.17
N LYS A 157 -10.69 -2.66 -5.68
CA LYS A 157 -11.98 -2.17 -5.15
C LYS A 157 -13.09 -3.21 -5.31
N TYR A 158 -13.14 -3.93 -6.43
CA TYR A 158 -14.14 -4.99 -6.66
C TYR A 158 -13.97 -6.15 -5.68
N LEU A 159 -12.74 -6.59 -5.42
CA LEU A 159 -12.48 -7.63 -4.42
C LEU A 159 -12.89 -7.15 -3.01
N ALA A 160 -12.58 -5.90 -2.64
CA ALA A 160 -12.93 -5.35 -1.34
C ALA A 160 -14.44 -5.26 -1.17
N ARG A 161 -15.13 -4.78 -2.21
CA ARG A 161 -16.58 -4.70 -2.24
C ARG A 161 -17.25 -6.07 -2.15
N LEU A 162 -16.68 -7.09 -2.79
CA LEU A 162 -17.15 -8.48 -2.67
C LEU A 162 -16.99 -8.98 -1.22
N SER A 163 -15.84 -8.72 -0.57
CA SER A 163 -15.65 -9.04 0.85
C SER A 163 -16.69 -8.36 1.74
N ASN A 164 -16.94 -7.06 1.53
CA ASN A 164 -17.90 -6.29 2.32
C ASN A 164 -19.34 -6.76 2.09
N LEU A 165 -19.69 -7.13 0.85
CA LEU A 165 -21.01 -7.67 0.51
C LEU A 165 -21.30 -8.98 1.25
N LEU A 166 -20.32 -9.88 1.30
CA LEU A 166 -20.48 -11.20 1.92
C LEU A 166 -20.45 -11.16 3.45
N SER A 167 -19.75 -10.19 4.03
CA SER A 167 -19.46 -10.15 5.47
C SER A 167 -20.15 -8.99 6.22
N GLY A 168 -20.69 -8.00 5.52
CA GLY A 168 -21.18 -6.75 6.10
C GLY A 168 -20.07 -5.81 6.60
N GLY A 169 -18.79 -6.17 6.38
CA GLY A 169 -17.65 -5.42 6.88
C GLY A 169 -16.33 -6.09 6.50
N VAL A 170 -15.51 -6.41 7.50
CA VAL A 170 -14.28 -7.19 7.34
C VAL A 170 -14.58 -8.66 7.58
N MET A 171 -14.10 -9.52 6.67
CA MET A 171 -14.20 -10.97 6.82
C MET A 171 -13.02 -11.52 7.63
N ILE A 172 -13.27 -12.44 8.56
CA ILE A 172 -12.24 -13.18 9.29
C ILE A 172 -12.38 -14.69 9.05
N GLN A 173 -11.25 -15.39 8.90
CA GLN A 173 -11.21 -16.84 8.80
C GLN A 173 -9.96 -17.37 9.52
N ARG A 174 -10.08 -18.52 10.20
CA ARG A 174 -8.91 -19.24 10.70
C ARG A 174 -8.21 -19.93 9.55
N LEU A 175 -6.88 -19.91 9.54
CA LEU A 175 -6.08 -20.61 8.53
C LEU A 175 -6.46 -22.09 8.44
N GLY A 176 -6.63 -22.79 9.57
CA GLY A 176 -7.01 -24.20 9.56
C GLY A 176 -8.41 -24.47 8.98
N ASP A 177 -9.33 -23.51 9.01
CA ASP A 177 -10.63 -23.63 8.35
C ASP A 177 -10.49 -23.39 6.84
N LEU A 178 -9.70 -22.40 6.42
CA LEU A 178 -9.36 -22.18 5.01
C LEU A 178 -8.71 -23.42 4.38
N GLU A 179 -7.74 -24.03 5.05
CA GLU A 179 -7.07 -25.25 4.57
C GLU A 179 -8.00 -26.47 4.51
N SER A 180 -8.99 -26.52 5.39
CA SER A 180 -10.04 -27.55 5.37
C SER A 180 -11.11 -27.28 4.31
N GLY A 181 -11.00 -26.20 3.52
CA GLY A 181 -11.98 -25.81 2.52
C GLY A 181 -13.34 -25.44 3.12
N ARG A 182 -13.36 -24.83 4.30
CA ARG A 182 -14.60 -24.47 4.99
C ARG A 182 -14.57 -23.07 5.59
N ARG A 183 -15.76 -22.47 5.70
CA ARG A 183 -15.95 -21.20 6.43
C ARG A 183 -15.60 -21.31 7.92
N SER A 184 -15.13 -20.21 8.49
CA SER A 184 -15.15 -20.03 9.94
C SER A 184 -16.54 -19.60 10.45
N THR A 185 -16.80 -19.86 11.72
CA THR A 185 -18.01 -19.43 12.46
C THR A 185 -17.58 -18.78 13.77
N HIS A 186 -18.49 -18.08 14.46
CA HIS A 186 -18.19 -17.45 15.74
C HIS A 186 -17.68 -18.47 16.77
N GLU A 187 -18.28 -19.65 16.84
CA GLU A 187 -17.88 -20.72 17.77
C GLU A 187 -16.50 -21.27 17.44
N ARG A 188 -16.14 -21.32 16.16
CA ARG A 188 -14.81 -21.76 15.70
C ARG A 188 -13.75 -20.74 16.05
N ILE A 189 -14.03 -19.45 15.83
CA ILE A 189 -13.13 -18.35 16.20
C ILE A 189 -12.94 -18.28 17.72
N ALA A 190 -14.02 -18.43 18.50
CA ALA A 190 -13.95 -18.42 19.97
C ALA A 190 -13.14 -19.58 20.57
N ARG A 191 -12.91 -20.67 19.83
CA ARG A 191 -12.05 -21.79 20.25
C ARG A 191 -10.58 -21.63 19.82
N SER A 192 -10.26 -20.56 19.11
CA SER A 192 -8.89 -20.27 18.67
C SER A 192 -8.03 -19.85 19.87
N VAL A 193 -6.76 -20.26 19.88
CA VAL A 193 -5.78 -19.72 20.82
C VAL A 193 -5.54 -18.22 20.59
N VAL A 194 -5.56 -17.79 19.32
CA VAL A 194 -5.46 -16.37 18.96
C VAL A 194 -6.84 -15.74 19.04
N SER A 195 -7.00 -14.74 19.92
CA SER A 195 -8.23 -13.95 20.02
C SER A 195 -8.17 -12.75 19.06
N PRO A 196 -9.18 -12.53 18.18
CA PRO A 196 -9.18 -11.40 17.25
C PRO A 196 -9.03 -10.06 17.96
N THR A 197 -8.13 -9.19 17.50
CA THR A 197 -8.12 -7.79 17.98
C THR A 197 -9.25 -6.97 17.37
N LEU A 198 -9.58 -7.20 16.10
CA LEU A 198 -10.72 -6.58 15.43
C LEU A 198 -12.04 -7.28 15.81
N LYS A 199 -12.72 -6.75 16.83
CA LYS A 199 -13.90 -7.40 17.44
C LYS A 199 -15.15 -7.46 16.56
N ASN A 200 -15.28 -6.56 15.59
CA ASN A 200 -16.42 -6.48 14.68
C ASN A 200 -16.19 -7.19 13.33
N ALA A 201 -15.14 -8.02 13.22
CA ALA A 201 -14.93 -8.83 12.02
C ALA A 201 -15.93 -10.00 11.96
N THR A 202 -16.48 -10.27 10.78
CA THR A 202 -17.49 -11.31 10.56
C THR A 202 -16.86 -12.61 10.08
N PRO A 203 -17.06 -13.75 10.76
CA PRO A 203 -16.54 -15.04 10.32
C PRO A 203 -17.09 -15.48 8.96
N GLY A 204 -16.21 -15.78 8.01
CA GLY A 204 -16.57 -16.11 6.63
C GLY A 204 -15.65 -17.11 5.96
N ASP A 205 -15.65 -17.09 4.63
CA ASP A 205 -14.79 -17.90 3.77
C ASP A 205 -14.13 -17.03 2.70
N LEU A 206 -12.82 -16.81 2.86
CA LEU A 206 -12.02 -15.95 1.99
C LEU A 206 -11.88 -16.54 0.57
N SER A 207 -12.14 -17.84 0.39
CA SER A 207 -12.15 -18.49 -0.93
C SER A 207 -13.28 -18.02 -1.84
N PHE A 208 -14.34 -17.41 -1.30
CA PHE A 208 -15.36 -16.74 -2.11
C PHE A 208 -14.98 -15.33 -2.55
N VAL A 209 -13.90 -14.75 -2.00
CA VAL A 209 -13.48 -13.38 -2.28
C VAL A 209 -12.22 -13.36 -3.14
N LEU A 210 -11.18 -14.08 -2.73
CA LEU A 210 -9.89 -14.08 -3.39
C LEU A 210 -9.79 -15.22 -4.41
N PRO A 211 -9.28 -14.95 -5.63
CA PRO A 211 -8.94 -16.01 -6.57
C PRO A 211 -7.98 -17.03 -5.95
N TYR A 212 -8.10 -18.29 -6.37
CA TYR A 212 -7.27 -19.40 -5.90
C TYR A 212 -5.77 -19.09 -5.89
N ARG A 213 -5.28 -18.41 -6.94
CA ARG A 213 -3.87 -18.00 -7.09
C ARG A 213 -3.36 -17.22 -5.86
N TYR A 214 -4.07 -16.16 -5.45
CA TYR A 214 -3.71 -15.37 -4.26
C TYR A 214 -3.69 -16.22 -2.99
N LEU A 215 -4.69 -17.08 -2.80
CA LEU A 215 -4.78 -17.91 -1.60
C LEU A 215 -3.67 -18.96 -1.55
N ALA A 216 -3.33 -19.56 -2.70
CA ALA A 216 -2.21 -20.48 -2.81
C ALA A 216 -0.88 -19.79 -2.51
N ASP A 217 -0.64 -18.61 -3.09
CA ASP A 217 0.56 -17.81 -2.85
C ASP A 217 0.72 -17.45 -1.36
N ILE A 218 -0.37 -16.96 -0.74
CA ILE A 218 -0.37 -16.57 0.68
C ILE A 218 -0.08 -17.78 1.57
N ARG A 219 -0.68 -18.94 1.28
CA ARG A 219 -0.42 -20.19 2.02
C ARG A 219 1.03 -20.62 1.90
N GLU A 220 1.60 -20.57 0.70
CA GLU A 220 3.02 -20.88 0.51
C GLU A 220 3.95 -19.96 1.31
N MET A 221 3.65 -18.65 1.32
CA MET A 221 4.43 -17.71 2.11
C MET A 221 4.27 -17.97 3.61
N LEU A 222 3.06 -18.26 4.10
CA LEU A 222 2.85 -18.63 5.50
C LEU A 222 3.65 -19.89 5.88
N HIS A 223 3.66 -20.92 5.04
CA HIS A 223 4.49 -22.11 5.22
C HIS A 223 6.00 -21.78 5.25
N ALA A 224 6.46 -20.83 4.43
CA ALA A 224 7.86 -20.41 4.41
C ALA A 224 8.22 -19.61 5.67
N LEU A 225 7.33 -18.70 6.09
CA LEU A 225 7.49 -17.88 7.29
C LEU A 225 7.53 -18.74 8.57
N ASP A 226 6.76 -19.83 8.62
CA ASP A 226 6.75 -20.75 9.76
C ASP A 226 8.12 -21.37 10.07
N LYS A 227 9.02 -21.44 9.09
CA LYS A 227 10.39 -21.94 9.29
C LYS A 227 11.29 -21.00 10.08
N ILE A 228 10.97 -19.70 10.07
CA ILE A 228 11.75 -18.65 10.75
C ILE A 228 11.00 -18.05 11.94
N ALA A 229 9.70 -18.27 12.04
CA ALA A 229 8.84 -17.89 13.14
C ALA A 229 7.79 -19.01 13.35
N PRO A 230 8.18 -20.11 14.03
CA PRO A 230 7.34 -21.28 14.22
C PRO A 230 6.03 -20.94 14.94
N GLY A 231 4.91 -21.32 14.34
CA GLY A 231 3.56 -21.01 14.82
C GLY A 231 2.80 -20.04 13.92
N ILE A 232 3.46 -19.40 12.94
CA ILE A 232 2.77 -18.57 11.93
C ILE A 232 1.79 -19.40 11.11
N HIS A 233 2.15 -20.63 10.73
CA HIS A 233 1.28 -21.53 9.98
C HIS A 233 0.44 -22.43 10.91
N SER A 234 0.01 -21.89 12.04
CA SER A 234 -0.92 -22.56 12.95
C SER A 234 -2.34 -22.59 12.40
N ARG A 235 -3.09 -23.65 12.73
CA ARG A 235 -4.54 -23.72 12.44
C ARG A 235 -5.35 -22.56 13.02
N ASP A 236 -4.83 -21.92 14.06
CA ASP A 236 -5.46 -20.82 14.81
C ASP A 236 -4.98 -19.43 14.38
N THR A 237 -4.05 -19.36 13.42
CA THR A 237 -3.70 -18.11 12.75
C THR A 237 -4.95 -17.49 12.13
N LEU A 238 -5.18 -16.21 12.40
CA LEU A 238 -6.35 -15.49 11.90
C LEU A 238 -5.99 -14.74 10.63
N LEU A 239 -6.86 -14.85 9.63
CA LEU A 239 -6.74 -14.19 8.34
C LEU A 239 -7.90 -13.22 8.17
N TYR A 240 -7.61 -11.97 7.78
CA TYR A 240 -8.60 -10.93 7.57
C TYR A 240 -8.62 -10.44 6.13
N GLY A 241 -9.84 -10.37 5.60
CA GLY A 241 -10.17 -10.14 4.20
C GLY A 241 -10.85 -8.80 3.96
N ILE A 242 -10.35 -7.94 3.06
CA ILE A 242 -9.10 -8.06 2.30
C ILE A 242 -8.20 -6.85 2.55
N GLU A 243 -6.91 -7.09 2.47
CA GLU A 243 -5.91 -6.05 2.49
C GLU A 243 -5.59 -5.65 1.04
N VAL A 244 -5.84 -4.39 0.68
CA VAL A 244 -5.52 -3.85 -0.64
C VAL A 244 -4.74 -2.57 -0.47
N LYS A 245 -3.64 -2.43 -1.22
CA LYS A 245 -2.89 -1.17 -1.25
C LYS A 245 -3.10 -0.50 -2.60
N PHE A 246 -3.93 0.54 -2.57
CA PHE A 246 -4.25 1.38 -3.72
C PHE A 246 -3.09 2.33 -3.99
N TYR A 247 -2.25 1.96 -4.96
CA TYR A 247 -1.14 2.79 -5.39
C TYR A 247 -1.60 3.87 -6.36
N SER A 248 -0.96 5.04 -6.27
CA SER A 248 -1.02 6.06 -7.30
C SER A 248 -0.46 5.51 -8.63
N SER A 249 -0.91 6.08 -9.74
CA SER A 249 -0.30 5.82 -11.04
C SER A 249 1.16 6.32 -11.04
N ARG A 250 2.11 5.53 -11.56
CA ARG A 250 3.52 5.93 -11.57
C ARG A 250 3.80 6.72 -12.83
N LEU A 251 4.22 7.98 -12.67
CA LEU A 251 4.68 8.76 -13.81
C LEU A 251 5.99 8.17 -14.36
N GLN A 252 6.17 8.24 -15.67
CA GLN A 252 7.47 7.93 -16.26
C GLN A 252 8.46 9.05 -15.93
N LEU A 253 9.43 8.74 -15.07
CA LEU A 253 10.44 9.69 -14.59
C LEU A 253 11.85 9.28 -14.98
N SER A 254 12.75 10.26 -15.03
CA SER A 254 14.19 10.04 -15.10
C SER A 254 14.76 9.54 -13.76
N ASN A 255 16.05 9.17 -13.74
CA ASN A 255 16.74 8.76 -12.51
C ASN A 255 16.82 9.86 -11.44
N CYS A 256 16.62 11.13 -11.82
CA CYS A 256 16.53 12.27 -10.90
C CYS A 256 15.09 12.70 -10.62
N LEU A 257 14.10 11.86 -10.96
CA LEU A 257 12.67 12.06 -10.72
C LEU A 257 12.06 13.24 -11.49
N GLU A 258 12.67 13.60 -12.62
CA GLU A 258 12.14 14.59 -13.56
C GLU A 258 11.16 13.92 -14.53
N THR A 259 10.07 14.61 -14.87
CA THR A 259 9.13 14.19 -15.92
C THR A 259 9.72 14.44 -17.32
N LYS A 260 8.94 14.18 -18.38
CA LYS A 260 9.30 14.59 -19.75
C LYS A 260 9.20 16.10 -19.97
N ILE A 261 8.53 16.84 -19.08
CA ILE A 261 8.51 18.30 -19.08
C ILE A 261 9.74 18.78 -18.33
N HIS A 262 10.52 19.64 -18.99
CA HIS A 262 11.75 20.17 -18.43
C HIS A 262 11.46 20.96 -17.15
N ASN A 263 12.26 20.68 -16.11
CA ASN A 263 12.20 21.26 -14.78
C ASN A 263 10.94 20.96 -13.95
N LEU A 264 10.08 20.05 -14.43
CA LEU A 264 8.96 19.50 -13.66
C LEU A 264 9.37 18.17 -13.03
N PHE A 265 9.41 18.14 -11.71
CA PHE A 265 9.75 16.97 -10.91
C PHE A 265 8.53 16.46 -10.16
N THR A 266 8.50 15.16 -9.85
CA THR A 266 7.54 14.59 -8.92
C THR A 266 8.20 13.55 -8.05
N ASN A 267 7.76 13.44 -6.81
CA ASN A 267 8.37 12.58 -5.80
C ASN A 267 7.31 12.04 -4.82
N GLY A 268 7.76 11.20 -3.89
CA GLY A 268 6.90 10.62 -2.87
C GLY A 268 5.85 9.65 -3.40
N ASP A 269 4.89 9.34 -2.54
CA ASP A 269 3.82 8.39 -2.82
C ASP A 269 2.86 8.92 -3.90
N GLY A 270 2.64 10.24 -3.97
CA GLY A 270 1.74 10.85 -4.97
C GLY A 270 2.22 10.66 -6.41
N GLY A 271 3.52 10.81 -6.65
CA GLY A 271 4.14 10.54 -7.97
C GLY A 271 4.33 9.06 -8.30
N GLY A 272 3.93 8.16 -7.40
CA GLY A 272 4.13 6.71 -7.55
C GLY A 272 5.59 6.27 -7.41
N VAL A 273 6.42 7.10 -6.76
CA VAL A 273 7.87 6.85 -6.59
C VAL A 273 8.14 5.99 -5.35
N THR A 274 7.39 6.22 -4.28
CA THR A 274 7.66 5.63 -2.95
C THR A 274 6.41 5.03 -2.33
N ARG A 275 6.58 4.30 -1.22
CA ARG A 275 5.49 3.65 -0.48
C ARG A 275 5.67 3.74 1.04
N GLY A 276 6.36 4.78 1.51
CA GLY A 276 6.74 4.89 2.91
C GLY A 276 7.44 6.21 3.23
N LEU A 277 7.39 6.59 4.51
CA LEU A 277 7.83 7.90 4.98
C LEU A 277 9.30 8.19 4.66
N VAL A 278 10.20 7.25 4.99
CA VAL A 278 11.65 7.42 4.76
C VAL A 278 11.97 7.52 3.28
N GLN A 279 11.33 6.69 2.46
CA GLN A 279 11.52 6.70 1.01
C GLN A 279 11.00 8.02 0.41
N ALA A 280 9.83 8.48 0.83
CA ALA A 280 9.26 9.75 0.38
C ALA A 280 10.21 10.92 0.69
N SER A 281 10.73 10.99 1.92
CA SER A 281 11.74 11.97 2.32
C SER A 281 13.02 11.88 1.47
N ALA A 282 13.55 10.67 1.26
CA ALA A 282 14.73 10.45 0.43
C ALA A 282 14.51 10.90 -1.02
N SER A 283 13.32 10.65 -1.58
CA SER A 283 12.97 11.07 -2.94
C SER A 283 12.95 12.60 -3.10
N GLY A 284 12.53 13.35 -2.07
CA GLY A 284 12.65 14.81 -2.07
C GLY A 284 14.09 15.30 -2.07
N VAL A 285 14.98 14.62 -1.32
CA VAL A 285 16.42 14.94 -1.31
C VAL A 285 17.06 14.69 -2.68
N ILE A 286 16.66 13.64 -3.40
CA ILE A 286 17.14 13.36 -4.77
C ILE A 286 16.83 14.54 -5.69
N VAL A 287 15.57 15.01 -5.71
CA VAL A 287 15.14 16.15 -6.53
C VAL A 287 15.89 17.42 -6.15
N ALA A 288 15.98 17.73 -4.85
CA ALA A 288 16.67 18.94 -4.38
C ALA A 288 18.15 18.96 -4.79
N ARG A 289 18.85 17.82 -4.70
CA ARG A 289 20.26 17.70 -5.12
C ARG A 289 20.45 17.90 -6.62
N GLU A 290 19.53 17.39 -7.43
CA GLU A 290 19.56 17.61 -8.88
C GLU A 290 19.37 19.09 -9.23
N ILE A 291 18.41 19.77 -8.60
CA ILE A 291 18.21 21.22 -8.80
C ILE A 291 19.46 22.01 -8.41
N ILE A 292 20.05 21.72 -7.25
CA ILE A 292 21.31 22.37 -6.81
C ILE A 292 22.43 22.14 -7.84
N LYS A 293 22.56 20.93 -8.39
CA LYS A 293 23.57 20.61 -9.40
C LYS A 293 23.38 21.43 -10.68
N ARG A 294 22.14 21.70 -11.10
CA ARG A 294 21.82 22.52 -12.28
C ARG A 294 22.07 24.01 -12.07
N GLU A 295 21.92 24.49 -10.84
CA GLU A 295 22.16 25.91 -10.49
C GLU A 295 23.64 26.21 -10.20
N LYS A 296 24.47 25.20 -9.92
CA LYS A 296 25.91 25.43 -9.80
C LYS A 296 26.47 25.94 -11.13
N PRO A 297 27.27 27.01 -11.14
CA PRO A 297 28.00 27.42 -12.33
C PRO A 297 28.81 26.24 -12.84
N LYS A 298 28.75 25.94 -14.14
CA LYS A 298 29.74 25.05 -14.74
C LYS A 298 31.10 25.74 -14.57
N ALA A 299 32.00 25.07 -13.85
CA ALA A 299 33.40 25.50 -13.74
C ALA A 299 34.06 25.52 -15.13
#